data_AF-A0A2R7INF8-F1
#
_entry.id   AF-A0A2R7INF8-F1
#
_cell.length_a   1.000
_cell.length_b   1.000
_cell.length_c   1.000
_cell.angle_alpha   90.00
_cell.angle_beta   90.00
_cell.angle_gamma   90.00
#
_symmetry.space_group_name_H-M   'P 1'
#
loop_
_entity.id
_entity.type
_entity.pdbx_description
1 polymer ?
#
loop_
_entity_poly.entity_id
_entity_poly.type
_entity_poly.pdbx_seq_one_letter_code
_entity_poly.pdbx_strand_id
1 'polypeptide(L)'
;SESWSEHSTADAVDIAAFVLADGRRISVLEDWRGNGPEATFLHRVRNGACRLFATTLSPDYNAAHANHLHLDQAVRGGMGWTVCR
;
A
#
# COMPACT_ATOMS: atom_id res chain seq x y z
N SER A 1 -6.36 24.10 11.87
CA SER A 1 -7.12 23.17 11.03
C SER A 1 -6.95 21.80 11.65
N GLU A 2 -8.05 21.13 11.96
CA GLU A 2 -8.00 19.76 12.50
C GLU A 2 -7.40 18.85 11.42
N SER A 3 -6.24 18.25 11.70
CA SER A 3 -5.61 17.29 10.80
C SER A 3 -6.34 15.96 10.93
N TRP A 4 -7.48 15.85 10.26
CA TRP A 4 -8.18 14.58 10.12
C TRP A 4 -7.26 13.59 9.41
N SER A 5 -7.22 12.34 9.89
CA SER A 5 -6.51 11.25 9.21
C SER A 5 -7.18 10.98 7.86
N GLU A 6 -6.44 10.66 6.81
CA GLU A 6 -7.04 10.27 5.52
C GLU A 6 -7.88 8.99 5.63
N HIS A 7 -7.58 8.14 6.62
CA HIS A 7 -8.46 7.02 6.97
C HIS A 7 -9.81 7.49 7.55
N SER A 8 -9.83 8.64 8.24
CA SER A 8 -11.08 9.21 8.81
C SER A 8 -11.96 9.90 7.78
N THR A 9 -11.41 10.28 6.63
CA THR A 9 -12.14 10.80 5.45
C THR A 9 -12.46 9.70 4.42
N ALA A 10 -12.09 8.45 4.70
CA ALA A 10 -12.14 7.31 3.76
C ALA A 10 -11.31 7.51 2.48
N ASP A 11 -10.30 8.38 2.54
CA ASP A 11 -9.40 8.68 1.43
C ASP A 11 -8.13 7.82 1.45
N ALA A 12 -8.01 6.91 2.43
CA ALA A 12 -6.94 5.93 2.55
C ALA A 12 -7.45 4.50 2.77
N VAL A 13 -6.67 3.52 2.30
CA VAL A 13 -6.87 2.10 2.56
C VAL A 13 -5.55 1.43 2.89
N ASP A 14 -5.56 0.55 3.91
CA ASP A 14 -4.44 -0.30 4.26
C ASP A 14 -4.74 -1.75 3.89
N ILE A 15 -3.86 -2.38 3.12
CA ILE A 15 -4.01 -3.79 2.72
C ILE A 15 -2.90 -4.62 3.37
N ALA A 16 -3.27 -5.50 4.30
CA ALA A 16 -2.33 -6.39 4.97
C ALA A 16 -2.15 -7.75 4.28
N ALA A 17 -3.15 -8.23 3.53
CA ALA A 17 -3.10 -9.51 2.84
C ALA A 17 -4.17 -9.64 1.75
N PHE A 18 -3.98 -10.61 0.85
CA PHE A 18 -4.94 -11.05 -0.15
C PHE A 18 -5.33 -12.50 0.13
N VAL A 19 -6.61 -12.83 -0.04
CA VAL A 19 -7.09 -14.21 -0.04
C VAL A 19 -7.58 -14.53 -1.44
N LEU A 20 -6.97 -15.53 -2.07
CA LEU A 20 -7.30 -15.95 -3.42
C LEU A 20 -8.50 -16.91 -3.41
N ALA A 21 -9.09 -17.12 -4.59
CA ALA A 21 -10.26 -17.99 -4.75
C ALA A 21 -9.99 -19.46 -4.37
N ASP A 22 -8.74 -19.91 -4.42
CA ASP A 22 -8.30 -21.23 -3.98
C ASP A 22 -8.03 -21.32 -2.47
N GLY A 23 -8.27 -20.24 -1.73
CA GLY A 23 -8.05 -20.14 -0.28
C GLY A 23 -6.63 -19.77 0.11
N ARG A 24 -5.69 -19.62 -0.82
CA ARG A 24 -4.34 -19.16 -0.49
C ARG A 24 -4.37 -17.75 0.05
N ARG A 25 -3.64 -17.54 1.16
CA ARG A 25 -3.39 -16.22 1.74
C ARG A 25 -2.01 -15.74 1.31
N ILE A 26 -1.94 -14.52 0.78
CA ILE A 26 -0.70 -13.80 0.48
C ILE A 26 -0.61 -12.62 1.45
N SER A 27 0.31 -12.69 2.40
CA SER A 27 0.50 -11.75 3.50
C SER A 27 1.61 -10.75 3.17
N VAL A 28 1.36 -9.44 3.34
CA VAL A 28 2.42 -8.43 3.16
C VAL A 28 3.55 -8.67 4.16
N LEU A 29 3.23 -8.99 5.41
CA LEU A 29 4.24 -9.23 6.44
C LEU A 29 5.14 -10.43 6.13
N GLU A 30 4.56 -11.52 5.63
CA GLU A 30 5.27 -12.80 5.50
C GLU A 30 5.91 -12.97 4.11
N ASP A 31 5.26 -12.47 3.06
CA ASP A 31 5.63 -12.79 1.68
C ASP A 31 6.40 -11.67 0.96
N TRP A 32 6.44 -10.44 1.49
CA TRP A 32 7.03 -9.28 0.79
C TRP A 32 8.47 -9.50 0.34
N ARG A 33 9.31 -10.03 1.25
CA ARG A 33 10.74 -10.26 0.99
C ARG A 33 11.05 -11.62 0.34
N GLY A 34 10.03 -12.35 -0.08
CA GLY A 34 10.19 -13.61 -0.78
C GLY A 34 10.71 -13.45 -2.21
N ASN A 35 11.13 -14.56 -2.82
CA ASN A 35 11.49 -14.62 -4.25
C ASN A 35 10.45 -15.38 -5.09
N GLY A 36 9.31 -15.70 -4.47
CA GLY A 36 8.24 -16.51 -5.05
C GLY A 36 7.18 -15.71 -5.82
N PRO A 37 6.16 -16.40 -6.35
CA PRO A 37 5.03 -15.77 -7.03
C PRO A 37 4.24 -14.82 -6.11
N GLU A 38 4.21 -15.06 -4.80
CA GLU A 38 3.55 -14.24 -3.79
C GLU A 38 4.19 -12.84 -3.69
N ALA A 39 5.52 -12.80 -3.52
CA ALA A 39 6.29 -11.56 -3.52
C ALA A 39 6.15 -10.81 -4.85
N THR A 40 6.22 -11.54 -5.97
CA THR A 40 6.01 -10.98 -7.31
C THR A 40 4.63 -10.35 -7.45
N PHE A 41 3.60 -11.01 -6.93
CA PHE A 41 2.23 -10.50 -6.92
C PHE A 41 2.12 -9.22 -6.09
N LEU A 42 2.66 -9.20 -4.86
CA LEU A 42 2.64 -8.01 -3.99
C LEU A 42 3.35 -6.80 -4.63
N HIS A 43 4.52 -7.02 -5.24
CA HIS A 43 5.23 -5.94 -5.94
C HIS A 43 4.46 -5.44 -7.17
N ARG A 44 3.75 -6.31 -7.89
CA ARG A 44 2.86 -5.89 -8.99
C ARG A 44 1.68 -5.06 -8.49
N VAL A 45 1.05 -5.45 -7.38
CA VAL A 45 0.00 -4.66 -6.73
C VAL A 45 0.52 -3.28 -6.35
N ARG A 46 1.65 -3.21 -5.62
CA ARG A 46 2.27 -1.93 -5.23
C ARG A 46 2.57 -1.05 -6.45
N ASN A 47 3.17 -1.61 -7.50
CA ASN A 47 3.48 -0.85 -8.72
C ASN A 47 2.22 -0.40 -9.47
N GLY A 48 1.14 -1.17 -9.42
CA GLY A 48 -0.17 -0.78 -9.93
C GLY A 48 -0.77 0.38 -9.14
N ALA A 49 -0.73 0.28 -7.81
CA ALA A 49 -1.25 1.29 -6.90
C ALA A 49 -0.52 2.63 -7.06
N CYS A 50 0.80 2.63 -7.26
CA CYS A 50 1.55 3.87 -7.53
C CYS A 50 1.08 4.65 -8.77
N ARG A 51 0.33 4.02 -9.69
CA ARG A 51 -0.24 4.72 -10.86
C ARG A 51 -1.64 5.27 -10.61
N LEU A 52 -2.32 4.78 -9.57
CA LEU A 52 -3.72 5.06 -9.28
C LEU A 52 -3.91 5.97 -8.07
N PHE A 53 -2.99 5.92 -7.11
CA PHE A 53 -3.08 6.63 -5.84
C PHE A 53 -2.02 7.73 -5.75
N ALA A 54 -2.35 8.82 -5.06
CA ALA A 54 -1.40 9.88 -4.77
C ALA A 54 -0.26 9.37 -3.89
N THR A 55 -0.57 8.50 -2.93
CA THR A 55 0.45 7.87 -2.07
C THR A 55 0.32 6.36 -2.13
N THR A 56 1.46 5.68 -2.23
CA THR A 56 1.60 4.25 -2.00
C THR A 56 2.85 4.03 -1.16
N LEU A 57 2.68 3.55 0.08
CA LEU A 57 3.76 3.18 0.97
C LEU A 57 3.73 1.67 1.22
N SER A 58 4.91 1.07 1.22
CA SER A 58 5.11 -0.37 1.35
C SER A 58 6.15 -0.68 2.43
N PRO A 59 6.41 -1.97 2.73
CA PRO A 59 7.45 -2.35 3.69
C PRO A 59 8.85 -1.80 3.38
N ASP A 60 9.11 -1.39 2.13
CA ASP A 60 10.37 -0.78 1.73
C ASP A 60 10.51 0.69 2.17
N TYR A 61 9.42 1.34 2.59
CA TYR A 61 9.45 2.72 3.04
C TYR A 61 10.00 2.86 4.46
N ASN A 62 9.35 2.19 5.44
CA ASN A 62 9.78 2.19 6.84
C ASN A 62 9.07 1.10 7.67
N ALA A 63 9.48 0.95 8.93
CA ALA A 63 8.95 -0.05 9.85
C ALA A 63 7.44 0.06 10.13
N ALA A 64 6.84 1.25 10.03
CA ALA A 64 5.40 1.42 10.26
C ALA A 64 4.57 0.73 9.17
N HIS A 65 5.13 0.55 7.98
CA HIS A 65 4.47 -0.09 6.83
C HIS A 65 4.94 -1.53 6.60
N ALA A 66 5.60 -2.15 7.58
CA ALA A 66 6.19 -3.48 7.43
C ALA A 66 5.15 -4.59 7.17
N ASN A 67 3.89 -4.36 7.53
CA ASN A 67 2.83 -5.37 7.49
C ASN A 67 1.65 -5.00 6.58
N HIS A 68 1.71 -3.88 5.85
CA HIS A 68 0.63 -3.46 4.96
C HIS A 68 1.12 -2.56 3.82
N LEU A 69 0.30 -2.44 2.79
CA LEU A 69 0.39 -1.36 1.81
C LEU A 69 -0.57 -0.24 2.22
N HIS A 70 -0.07 0.99 2.34
CA HIS A 70 -0.88 2.18 2.59
C HIS A 70 -1.11 2.93 1.29
N LEU A 71 -2.37 3.13 0.93
CA LEU A 71 -2.78 3.79 -0.31
C LEU A 71 -3.69 4.97 0.01
N ASP A 72 -3.38 6.18 -0.45
CA ASP A 72 -4.24 7.36 -0.25
C ASP A 72 -4.32 8.27 -1.50
N GLN A 73 -5.39 9.06 -1.60
CA GLN A 73 -5.60 10.05 -2.67
C GLN A 73 -5.33 11.50 -2.23
N ALA A 74 -4.75 11.68 -1.05
CA ALA A 74 -4.61 12.99 -0.44
C ALA A 74 -3.79 13.93 -1.34
N VAL A 75 -4.33 15.12 -1.60
CA VAL A 75 -3.62 16.13 -2.39
C VAL A 75 -2.44 16.66 -1.58
N ARG A 76 -1.22 16.27 -1.96
CA ARG A 76 0.00 16.73 -1.27
C ARG A 76 0.62 17.94 -1.96
N GLY A 77 0.43 19.10 -1.33
CA GLY A 77 0.99 20.39 -1.77
C GLY A 77 0.31 21.00 -2.99
N GLY A 78 0.60 22.26 -3.29
CA GLY A 78 -0.10 23.03 -4.34
C GLY A 78 0.08 22.53 -5.79
N MET A 79 0.92 21.51 -6.01
CA MET A 79 1.19 20.91 -7.32
C MET A 79 0.75 19.44 -7.44
N GLY A 80 0.17 18.83 -6.39
CA GLY A 80 -0.30 17.44 -6.42
C GLY A 80 0.80 16.39 -6.53
N TRP A 81 1.75 16.37 -5.59
CA TRP A 81 2.87 15.42 -5.62
C TRP A 81 2.43 13.98 -5.29
N THR A 82 2.94 13.01 -6.04
CA THR A 82 2.75 11.58 -5.78
C THR A 82 3.93 10.95 -5.05
N VAL A 83 3.68 10.04 -4.10
CA VAL A 83 4.71 9.27 -3.38
C VAL A 83 4.54 7.79 -3.65
N CYS A 84 5.59 7.14 -4.15
CA CYS A 84 5.65 5.70 -4.38
C CYS A 84 6.92 5.15 -3.71
N ARG A 85 6.76 4.52 -2.54
CA ARG A 85 7.86 4.01 -1.72
C ARG A 85 7.63 2.56 -1.35
#